data_AF-I0Z4K8-F1
#
_entry.id   AF-I0Z4K8-F1
#
_cell.length_a   1.000
_cell.length_b   1.000
_cell.length_c   1.000
_cell.angle_alpha   90.00
_cell.angle_beta   90.00
_cell.angle_gamma   90.00
#
_symmetry.space_group_name_H-M   'P 1'
#
loop_
_entity.id
_entity.type
_entity.pdbx_description
1 polymer ?
#
loop_
_entity_poly.entity_id
_entity_poly.type
_entity_poly.pdbx_seq_one_letter_code
_entity_poly.pdbx_strand_id
1 'polypeptide(L)'
;MGTRIVGEEYDGNRLVRSWVLDQKAGAVESLGVDASNESSVLLWLKKGFLPDGYPDAVTSDYVGFQIWDSIQALCSYVRGMICSNAILTGIGVGKQATSPLVAVFQFFVRDLAGMCGGVLFAFTQGSQLDAYAKQWRLFADIFNNVGYALDLASPLFPDQFLLLACLGSLARAVTGVAGGATRAALTQHFSRADNAGDISAKEGSQETATTLIGMILGMAFLQAASDSPVAVWAVFLLLTFLHIYANVRAVRALQLTSLNCSRLDILLKHSSASKVTPDPSPQICF
;
A
#
# COMPACT_ATOMS: atom_id res chain seq x y z
N MET A 1 -33.51 -41.34 -16.08
CA MET A 1 -32.29 -41.76 -16.80
C MET A 1 -31.55 -40.50 -17.16
N GLY A 2 -30.54 -40.15 -16.38
CA GLY A 2 -30.01 -38.79 -16.32
C GLY A 2 -28.50 -38.73 -16.48
N THR A 3 -28.05 -37.69 -17.15
CA THR A 3 -26.67 -37.21 -17.13
C THR A 3 -26.25 -36.96 -15.69
N ARG A 4 -25.09 -37.50 -15.27
CA ARG A 4 -24.57 -37.34 -13.91
C ARG A 4 -23.34 -36.43 -13.96
N ILE A 5 -23.35 -35.35 -13.18
CA ILE A 5 -22.16 -34.51 -13.01
C ILE A 5 -21.09 -35.35 -12.31
N VAL A 6 -19.91 -35.46 -12.94
CA VAL A 6 -18.78 -36.25 -12.45
C VAL A 6 -17.60 -35.39 -12.04
N GLY A 7 -17.58 -34.11 -12.44
CA GLY A 7 -16.61 -33.15 -11.96
C GLY A 7 -16.98 -31.73 -12.33
N GLU A 8 -16.40 -30.79 -11.63
CA GLU A 8 -16.61 -29.36 -11.84
C GLU A 8 -15.26 -28.63 -11.74
N GLU A 9 -15.01 -27.71 -12.67
CA GLU A 9 -13.85 -26.83 -12.71
C GLU A 9 -14.31 -25.44 -12.33
N TYR A 10 -13.72 -24.89 -11.27
CA TYR A 10 -14.00 -23.55 -10.79
C TYR A 10 -12.79 -22.65 -11.05
N ASP A 11 -13.04 -21.45 -11.58
CA ASP A 11 -12.10 -20.33 -11.59
C ASP A 11 -12.58 -19.40 -10.49
N GLY A 12 -12.00 -19.58 -9.30
CA GLY A 12 -12.49 -18.93 -8.10
C GLY A 12 -13.78 -19.54 -7.56
N ASN A 13 -14.79 -18.70 -7.31
CA ASN A 13 -16.15 -19.13 -6.96
C ASN A 13 -17.06 -19.38 -8.17
N ARG A 14 -16.54 -19.26 -9.40
CA ARG A 14 -17.33 -19.40 -10.63
C ARG A 14 -17.09 -20.77 -11.27
N LEU A 15 -18.16 -21.54 -11.45
CA LEU A 15 -18.13 -22.75 -12.26
C LEU A 15 -17.82 -22.38 -13.72
N VAL A 16 -16.66 -22.82 -14.21
CA VAL A 16 -16.19 -22.57 -15.59
C VAL A 16 -16.49 -23.76 -16.49
N ARG A 17 -16.41 -24.97 -15.94
CA ARG A 17 -16.61 -26.20 -16.69
C ARG A 17 -17.28 -27.24 -15.82
N SER A 18 -18.27 -27.92 -16.35
CA SER A 18 -18.84 -29.12 -15.74
C SER A 18 -18.54 -30.30 -16.64
N TRP A 19 -17.99 -31.37 -16.06
CA TRP A 19 -17.86 -32.66 -16.73
C TRP A 19 -19.06 -33.51 -16.38
N VAL A 20 -19.79 -33.91 -17.42
CA VAL A 20 -20.99 -34.71 -17.26
C VAL A 20 -20.77 -36.04 -17.96
N LEU A 21 -21.09 -37.13 -17.25
CA LEU A 21 -21.04 -38.47 -17.79
C LEU A 21 -22.40 -38.81 -18.41
N ASP A 22 -22.41 -39.02 -19.72
CA ASP A 22 -23.56 -39.62 -20.39
C ASP A 22 -23.50 -41.14 -20.22
N GLN A 23 -24.42 -41.66 -19.41
CA GLN A 23 -24.53 -43.08 -19.10
C GLN A 23 -24.84 -43.97 -20.32
N LYS A 24 -25.29 -43.40 -21.46
CA LYS A 24 -25.54 -44.17 -22.69
C LYS A 24 -24.31 -44.28 -23.59
N ALA A 25 -23.49 -43.24 -23.66
CA ALA A 25 -22.36 -43.16 -24.58
C ALA A 25 -21.03 -43.59 -23.94
N GLY A 26 -20.95 -43.67 -22.61
CA GLY A 26 -19.69 -43.92 -21.89
C GLY A 26 -18.68 -42.78 -22.06
N ALA A 27 -19.12 -41.63 -22.56
CA ALA A 27 -18.29 -40.47 -22.85
C ALA A 27 -18.50 -39.39 -21.79
N VAL A 28 -17.41 -38.69 -21.45
CA VAL A 28 -17.43 -37.50 -20.61
C VAL A 28 -17.46 -36.28 -21.52
N GLU A 29 -18.53 -35.49 -21.46
CA GLU A 29 -18.63 -34.23 -22.19
C GLU A 29 -18.35 -33.06 -21.25
N SER A 30 -17.58 -32.08 -21.74
CA SER A 30 -17.35 -30.81 -21.04
C SER A 30 -18.37 -29.77 -21.48
N LEU A 31 -19.26 -29.36 -20.58
CA LEU A 31 -20.14 -28.23 -20.80
C LEU A 31 -19.47 -26.97 -20.27
N GLY A 32 -19.18 -26.03 -21.18
CA GLY A 32 -18.75 -24.68 -20.82
C GLY A 32 -19.94 -23.89 -20.28
N VAL A 33 -19.80 -23.27 -19.11
CA VAL A 33 -20.84 -22.40 -18.56
C VAL A 33 -20.73 -21.04 -19.25
N ASP A 34 -21.81 -20.63 -19.93
CA ASP A 34 -21.87 -19.41 -20.73
C ASP A 34 -21.36 -18.20 -19.96
N ALA A 35 -20.39 -17.51 -20.57
CA ALA A 35 -19.76 -16.38 -19.96
C ALA A 35 -20.66 -15.15 -19.98
N SER A 36 -20.84 -14.54 -18.80
CA SER A 36 -21.36 -13.18 -18.63
C SER A 36 -20.90 -12.26 -19.76
N ASN A 37 -21.84 -11.52 -20.35
CA ASN A 37 -21.66 -10.60 -21.50
C ASN A 37 -20.80 -9.36 -21.20
N GLU A 38 -19.84 -9.48 -20.27
CA GLU A 38 -18.86 -8.44 -19.97
C GLU A 38 -17.81 -8.39 -21.08
N SER A 39 -17.41 -7.19 -21.48
CA SER A 39 -16.34 -7.05 -22.47
C SER A 39 -15.06 -7.73 -21.97
N SER A 40 -14.34 -8.43 -22.85
CA SER A 40 -13.12 -9.17 -22.49
C SER A 40 -12.08 -8.29 -21.79
N VAL A 41 -12.08 -6.99 -22.09
CA VAL A 41 -11.21 -5.98 -21.44
C VAL A 41 -11.62 -5.71 -20.01
N LEU A 42 -12.92 -5.50 -19.74
CA LEU A 42 -13.41 -5.26 -18.39
C LEU A 42 -13.15 -6.47 -17.49
N LEU A 43 -13.37 -7.67 -18.01
CA LEU A 43 -13.10 -8.91 -17.29
C LEU A 43 -11.61 -9.06 -16.98
N TRP A 44 -10.73 -8.77 -17.95
CA TRP A 44 -9.29 -8.80 -17.75
C TRP A 44 -8.83 -7.77 -16.70
N LEU A 45 -9.36 -6.55 -16.73
CA LEU A 45 -9.08 -5.52 -15.73
C LEU A 45 -9.54 -5.95 -14.33
N LYS A 46 -10.75 -6.48 -14.20
CA LYS A 46 -11.25 -7.00 -12.92
C LYS A 46 -10.34 -8.11 -12.40
N LYS A 47 -9.97 -9.09 -13.24
CA LYS A 47 -9.05 -10.17 -12.86
C LYS A 47 -7.65 -9.69 -12.48
N GLY A 48 -7.17 -8.62 -13.11
CA GLY A 48 -5.85 -8.06 -12.83
C GLY A 48 -5.77 -7.23 -11.54
N PHE A 49 -6.86 -6.54 -11.18
CA PHE A 49 -6.86 -5.50 -10.14
C PHE A 49 -7.80 -5.76 -8.97
N LEU A 50 -8.78 -6.65 -9.08
CA LEU A 50 -9.71 -6.97 -8.00
C LEU A 50 -9.52 -8.40 -7.54
N PRO A 51 -9.69 -8.67 -6.22
CA PRO A 51 -9.63 -10.03 -5.71
C PRO A 51 -10.68 -10.92 -6.36
N ASP A 52 -10.37 -12.19 -6.48
CA ASP A 52 -11.31 -13.18 -6.94
C ASP A 52 -12.50 -13.30 -5.98
N GLY A 53 -13.70 -13.48 -6.53
CA GLY A 53 -14.95 -13.41 -5.78
C GLY A 53 -15.36 -12.01 -5.31
N TYR A 54 -14.71 -10.93 -5.81
CA TYR A 54 -15.17 -9.56 -5.57
C TYR A 54 -16.62 -9.35 -6.06
N PRO A 55 -17.49 -8.64 -5.30
CA PRO A 55 -17.19 -7.87 -4.09
C PRO A 55 -17.25 -8.65 -2.77
N ASP A 56 -17.81 -9.86 -2.77
CA ASP A 56 -18.15 -10.57 -1.52
C ASP A 56 -16.92 -11.13 -0.79
N ALA A 57 -15.83 -11.40 -1.53
CA ALA A 57 -14.59 -11.93 -1.00
C ALA A 57 -13.74 -10.91 -0.19
N VAL A 58 -14.15 -9.63 -0.15
CA VAL A 58 -13.46 -8.60 0.63
C VAL A 58 -14.40 -7.84 1.56
N THR A 59 -13.86 -7.15 2.56
CA THR A 59 -14.66 -6.24 3.39
C THR A 59 -15.15 -5.02 2.60
N SER A 60 -16.29 -4.45 3.02
CA SER A 60 -16.98 -3.38 2.30
C SER A 60 -16.18 -2.06 2.21
N ASP A 61 -15.20 -1.87 3.09
CA ASP A 61 -14.31 -0.72 3.12
C ASP A 61 -13.10 -0.84 2.17
N TYR A 62 -12.88 -1.99 1.53
CA TYR A 62 -11.73 -2.26 0.66
C TYR A 62 -11.57 -1.21 -0.45
N VAL A 63 -12.58 -1.02 -1.31
CA VAL A 63 -12.48 -0.09 -2.44
C VAL A 63 -12.31 1.35 -1.99
N GLY A 64 -13.06 1.74 -0.95
CA GLY A 64 -12.96 3.08 -0.37
C GLY A 64 -11.53 3.36 0.11
N PHE A 65 -10.91 2.39 0.78
CA PHE A 65 -9.51 2.47 1.19
C PHE A 65 -8.56 2.52 -0.02
N GLN A 66 -8.67 1.58 -0.96
CA GLN A 66 -7.75 1.44 -2.11
C GLN A 66 -7.70 2.68 -3.00
N ILE A 67 -8.81 3.39 -3.18
CA ILE A 67 -8.85 4.65 -3.93
C ILE A 67 -7.96 5.71 -3.26
N TRP A 68 -8.13 5.91 -1.95
CA TRP A 68 -7.35 6.90 -1.21
C TRP A 68 -5.89 6.48 -1.04
N ASP A 69 -5.62 5.20 -0.85
CA ASP A 69 -4.26 4.65 -0.80
C ASP A 69 -3.54 4.84 -2.14
N SER A 70 -4.22 4.63 -3.27
CA SER A 70 -3.65 4.88 -4.60
C SER A 70 -3.32 6.36 -4.82
N ILE A 71 -4.19 7.29 -4.41
CA ILE A 71 -3.91 8.73 -4.49
C ILE A 71 -2.70 9.08 -3.61
N GLN A 72 -2.63 8.53 -2.41
CA GLN A 72 -1.51 8.70 -1.50
C GLN A 72 -0.21 8.17 -2.12
N ALA A 73 -0.21 6.94 -2.64
CA ALA A 73 0.95 6.32 -3.29
C ALA A 73 1.42 7.14 -4.50
N LEU A 74 0.50 7.62 -5.35
CA LEU A 74 0.82 8.48 -6.48
C LEU A 74 1.58 9.74 -6.06
N CYS A 75 1.11 10.41 -4.99
CA CYS A 75 1.78 11.59 -4.43
C CYS A 75 3.19 11.25 -3.94
N SER A 76 3.37 10.10 -3.28
CA SER A 76 4.68 9.64 -2.83
C SER A 76 5.64 9.34 -3.98
N TYR A 77 5.17 8.70 -5.05
CA TYR A 77 6.03 8.41 -6.20
C TYR A 77 6.54 9.66 -6.92
N VAL A 78 5.66 10.63 -7.20
CA VAL A 78 6.07 11.88 -7.85
C VAL A 78 7.05 12.66 -6.96
N ARG A 79 6.77 12.80 -5.65
CA ARG A 79 7.70 13.42 -4.70
C ARG A 79 9.02 12.66 -4.62
N GLY A 80 8.98 11.34 -4.64
CA GLY A 80 10.15 10.47 -4.62
C GLY A 80 11.08 10.72 -5.80
N MET A 81 10.54 10.95 -7.01
CA MET A 81 11.36 11.35 -8.16
C MET A 81 12.01 12.72 -7.97
N ILE A 82 11.25 13.70 -7.49
CA ILE A 82 11.76 15.05 -7.20
C ILE A 82 12.92 14.98 -6.18
N CYS A 83 12.73 14.24 -5.09
CA CYS A 83 13.73 14.04 -4.05
C CYS A 83 14.94 13.25 -4.57
N SER A 84 14.73 12.25 -5.43
CA SER A 84 15.82 11.49 -6.05
C SER A 84 16.70 12.38 -6.92
N ASN A 85 16.09 13.26 -7.72
CA ASN A 85 16.82 14.26 -8.48
C ASN A 85 17.62 15.19 -7.56
N ALA A 86 17.01 15.70 -6.49
CA ALA A 86 17.67 16.55 -5.50
C ALA A 86 18.88 15.85 -4.84
N ILE A 87 18.75 14.59 -4.41
CA ILE A 87 19.85 13.81 -3.84
C ILE A 87 20.98 13.63 -4.85
N LEU A 88 20.67 13.30 -6.11
CA LEU A 88 21.71 13.17 -7.17
C LEU A 88 22.44 14.49 -7.39
N THR A 89 21.72 15.62 -7.40
CA THR A 89 22.32 16.96 -7.46
C THR A 89 23.20 17.25 -6.24
N GLY A 90 22.74 16.89 -5.03
CA GLY A 90 23.46 17.10 -3.78
C GLY A 90 24.76 16.30 -3.68
N ILE A 91 24.75 15.05 -4.16
CA ILE A 91 25.95 14.20 -4.29
C ILE A 91 26.97 14.82 -5.25
N GLY A 92 26.51 15.64 -6.21
CA GLY A 92 27.36 16.29 -7.20
C GLY A 92 27.38 15.59 -8.55
N VAL A 93 26.37 14.78 -8.87
CA VAL A 93 26.21 14.20 -10.22
C VAL A 93 26.19 15.34 -11.26
N GLY A 94 27.06 15.25 -12.26
CA GLY A 94 27.25 16.30 -13.27
C GLY A 94 28.39 17.29 -12.98
N LYS A 95 29.01 17.27 -11.80
CA LYS A 95 30.20 18.10 -11.48
C LYS A 95 31.49 17.34 -11.82
N GLN A 96 32.41 17.97 -12.57
CA GLN A 96 33.70 17.35 -12.97
C GLN A 96 34.55 16.85 -11.78
N ALA A 97 34.41 17.48 -10.61
CA ALA A 97 35.19 17.15 -9.41
C ALA A 97 34.63 15.95 -8.61
N THR A 98 33.44 15.44 -8.92
CA THR A 98 32.82 14.35 -8.15
C THR A 98 33.11 13.01 -8.81
N SER A 99 33.92 12.17 -8.17
CA SER A 99 34.17 10.82 -8.69
C SER A 99 32.96 9.90 -8.44
N PRO A 100 32.69 8.92 -9.32
CA PRO A 100 31.65 7.92 -9.09
C PRO A 100 31.82 7.17 -7.77
N LEU A 101 33.06 6.95 -7.31
CA LEU A 101 33.35 6.28 -6.05
C LEU A 101 32.85 7.09 -4.83
N VAL A 102 32.98 8.42 -4.85
CA VAL A 102 32.46 9.29 -3.78
C VAL A 102 30.93 9.20 -3.72
N ALA A 103 30.27 9.19 -4.88
CA ALA A 103 28.81 9.03 -4.94
C ALA A 103 28.36 7.68 -4.37
N VAL A 104 29.04 6.59 -4.75
CA VAL A 104 28.77 5.25 -4.21
C VAL A 104 28.97 5.21 -2.70
N PHE A 105 30.02 5.83 -2.17
CA PHE A 105 30.27 5.87 -0.73
C PHE A 105 29.17 6.63 0.03
N GLN A 106 28.71 7.77 -0.50
CA GLN A 106 27.62 8.52 0.11
C GLN A 106 26.30 7.72 0.12
N PHE A 107 25.97 7.03 -0.98
CA PHE A 107 24.82 6.13 -1.01
C PHE A 107 24.96 4.98 -0.02
N PHE A 108 26.14 4.36 0.06
CA PHE A 108 26.42 3.30 1.02
C PHE A 108 26.16 3.75 2.47
N VAL A 109 26.72 4.89 2.89
CA VAL A 109 26.55 5.39 4.26
C VAL A 109 25.08 5.73 4.55
N ARG A 110 24.41 6.39 3.60
CA ARG A 110 22.98 6.73 3.67
C ARG A 110 22.11 5.50 3.83
N ASP A 111 22.35 4.48 3.02
CA ASP A 111 21.52 3.27 2.98
C ASP A 111 21.81 2.39 4.21
N LEU A 112 23.08 2.28 4.63
CA LEU A 112 23.46 1.61 5.87
C LEU A 112 22.76 2.21 7.08
N ALA A 113 22.78 3.54 7.22
CA ALA A 113 22.10 4.24 8.32
C ALA A 113 20.59 3.96 8.33
N GLY A 114 19.96 4.02 7.15
CA GLY A 114 18.53 3.71 6.98
C GLY A 114 18.20 2.27 7.38
N MET A 115 18.92 1.30 6.83
CA MET A 115 18.69 -0.13 7.08
C MET A 115 18.90 -0.50 8.55
N CYS A 116 20.00 -0.06 9.17
CA CYS A 116 20.26 -0.29 10.59
C CYS A 116 19.14 0.30 11.47
N GLY A 117 18.68 1.51 11.15
CA GLY A 117 17.60 2.15 11.88
C GLY A 117 16.24 1.47 11.71
N GLY A 118 15.93 0.99 10.50
CA GLY A 118 14.73 0.20 10.24
C GLY A 118 14.73 -1.11 11.05
N VAL A 119 15.85 -1.83 11.09
CA VAL A 119 16.01 -3.05 11.92
C VAL A 119 15.85 -2.73 13.40
N LEU A 120 16.48 -1.66 13.89
CA LEU A 120 16.36 -1.24 15.29
C LEU A 120 14.90 -0.87 15.64
N PHE A 121 14.21 -0.17 14.75
CA PHE A 121 12.81 0.18 14.94
C PHE A 121 11.93 -1.08 14.97
N ALA A 122 12.12 -2.01 14.04
CA ALA A 122 11.42 -3.29 14.04
C ALA A 122 11.66 -4.09 15.33
N PHE A 123 12.91 -4.13 15.81
CA PHE A 123 13.29 -4.81 17.04
C PHE A 123 12.60 -4.21 18.29
N THR A 124 12.44 -2.89 18.33
CA THR A 124 11.89 -2.18 19.50
C THR A 124 10.37 -2.06 19.49
N GLN A 125 9.73 -1.99 18.33
CA GLN A 125 8.30 -1.70 18.19
C GLN A 125 7.48 -2.76 17.45
N GLY A 126 8.12 -3.78 16.87
CA GLY A 126 7.49 -4.71 15.93
C GLY A 126 6.25 -5.44 16.46
N SER A 127 6.19 -5.72 17.77
CA SER A 127 5.10 -6.49 18.40
C SER A 127 3.77 -5.74 18.51
N GLN A 128 3.72 -4.44 18.22
CA GLN A 128 2.52 -3.60 18.38
C GLN A 128 2.06 -2.95 17.06
N LEU A 129 2.76 -3.20 15.95
CA LEU A 129 2.53 -2.49 14.69
C LEU A 129 1.19 -2.84 14.04
N ASP A 130 0.74 -4.08 14.19
CA ASP A 130 -0.56 -4.58 13.69
C ASP A 130 -1.72 -4.18 14.62
N ALA A 131 -1.53 -4.19 15.93
CA ALA A 131 -2.56 -3.87 16.93
C ALA A 131 -3.12 -2.43 16.81
N TYR A 132 -2.31 -1.48 16.37
CA TYR A 132 -2.67 -0.07 16.19
C TYR A 132 -2.50 0.39 14.75
N ALA A 133 -2.97 -0.42 13.79
CA ALA A 133 -2.69 -0.22 12.37
C ALA A 133 -3.02 1.19 11.84
N LYS A 134 -4.14 1.79 12.27
CA LYS A 134 -4.52 3.15 11.87
C LYS A 134 -3.51 4.20 12.35
N GLN A 135 -3.11 4.11 13.62
CA GLN A 135 -2.18 5.06 14.24
C GLN A 135 -0.79 4.93 13.62
N TRP A 136 -0.31 3.70 13.44
CA TRP A 136 0.98 3.44 12.82
C TRP A 136 1.04 3.88 11.37
N ARG A 137 -0.08 3.80 10.63
CA ARG A 137 -0.16 4.29 9.26
C ARG A 137 -0.08 5.81 9.16
N LEU A 138 -0.69 6.55 10.10
CA LEU A 138 -0.55 8.01 10.19
C LEU A 138 0.87 8.41 10.68
N PHE A 139 1.43 7.66 11.62
CA PHE A 139 2.80 7.86 12.10
C PHE A 139 3.83 7.66 10.99
N ALA A 140 3.71 6.57 10.22
CA ALA A 140 4.58 6.27 9.09
C ALA A 140 4.54 7.39 8.04
N ASP A 141 3.35 7.92 7.75
CA ASP A 141 3.17 9.05 6.83
C ASP A 141 3.92 10.31 7.29
N ILE A 142 3.86 10.66 8.57
CA ILE A 142 4.66 11.79 9.12
C ILE A 142 6.16 11.57 8.88
N PHE A 143 6.67 10.40 9.21
CA PHE A 143 8.09 10.07 9.01
C PHE A 143 8.48 10.07 7.53
N ASN A 144 7.60 9.59 6.64
CA ASN A 144 7.83 9.62 5.20
C ASN A 144 7.97 11.06 4.68
N ASN A 145 7.08 11.95 5.14
CA ASN A 145 7.08 13.35 4.74
C ASN A 145 8.32 14.08 5.25
N VAL A 146 8.73 13.81 6.50
CA VAL A 146 10.00 14.31 7.05
C VAL A 146 11.17 13.79 6.23
N GLY A 147 11.18 12.50 5.90
CA GLY A 147 12.24 11.87 5.11
C GLY A 147 12.42 12.52 3.74
N TYR A 148 11.32 12.70 3.01
CA TYR A 148 11.36 13.38 1.72
C TYR A 148 11.69 14.87 1.83
N ALA A 149 11.23 15.57 2.86
CA ALA A 149 11.58 16.97 3.07
C ALA A 149 13.09 17.14 3.33
N LEU A 150 13.69 16.22 4.10
CA LEU A 150 15.14 16.18 4.32
C LEU A 150 15.90 15.87 3.02
N ASP A 151 15.44 14.90 2.24
CA ASP A 151 16.05 14.56 0.96
C ASP A 151 16.04 15.79 0.01
N LEU A 152 14.89 16.48 -0.11
CA LEU A 152 14.77 17.69 -0.93
C LEU A 152 15.57 18.89 -0.41
N ALA A 153 15.64 19.07 0.92
CA ALA A 153 16.37 20.18 1.54
C ALA A 153 17.89 19.95 1.57
N SER A 154 18.35 18.70 1.61
CA SER A 154 19.76 18.38 1.83
C SER A 154 20.75 19.09 0.88
N PRO A 155 20.47 19.30 -0.43
CA PRO A 155 21.41 20.00 -1.31
C PRO A 155 21.58 21.48 -0.98
N LEU A 156 20.66 22.07 -0.21
CA LEU A 156 20.76 23.46 0.27
C LEU A 156 21.82 23.62 1.37
N PHE A 157 22.27 22.52 1.98
CA PHE A 157 23.24 22.49 3.07
C PHE A 157 24.42 21.56 2.74
N PRO A 158 25.33 21.95 1.82
CA PRO A 158 26.41 21.08 1.35
C PRO A 158 27.26 20.46 2.47
N ASP A 159 27.59 21.23 3.50
CA ASP A 159 28.41 20.76 4.64
C ASP A 159 27.71 19.72 5.51
N GLN A 160 26.36 19.71 5.49
CA GLN A 160 25.52 18.78 6.26
C GLN A 160 24.79 17.78 5.38
N PHE A 161 25.07 17.77 4.07
CA PHE A 161 24.32 17.01 3.07
C PHE A 161 24.18 15.54 3.47
N LEU A 162 25.29 14.87 3.76
CA LEU A 162 25.31 13.45 4.10
C LEU A 162 24.51 13.17 5.37
N LEU A 163 24.62 14.03 6.38
CA LEU A 163 23.86 13.88 7.63
C LEU A 163 22.36 13.96 7.36
N LEU A 164 21.91 14.97 6.61
CA LEU A 164 20.50 15.15 6.27
C LEU A 164 19.97 14.00 5.40
N ALA A 165 20.74 13.54 4.42
CA ALA A 165 20.39 12.38 3.59
C ALA A 165 20.28 11.09 4.43
N CYS A 166 21.18 10.87 5.40
CA CYS A 166 21.10 9.74 6.33
C CYS A 166 19.84 9.81 7.21
N LEU A 167 19.52 10.99 7.74
CA LEU A 167 18.29 11.19 8.52
C LEU A 167 17.03 10.99 7.67
N GLY A 168 17.06 11.43 6.41
CA GLY A 168 15.98 11.20 5.45
C GLY A 168 15.76 9.72 5.17
N SER A 169 16.85 8.99 4.90
CA SER A 169 16.87 7.53 4.71
C SER A 169 16.37 6.77 5.94
N LEU A 170 16.82 7.16 7.13
CA LEU A 170 16.36 6.62 8.40
C LEU A 170 14.85 6.79 8.58
N ALA A 171 14.32 7.99 8.34
CA ALA A 171 12.88 8.24 8.47
C ALA A 171 12.05 7.41 7.48
N ARG A 172 12.54 7.27 6.24
CA ARG A 172 11.90 6.40 5.22
C ARG A 172 12.01 4.91 5.56
N ALA A 173 13.10 4.46 6.20
CA ALA A 173 13.22 3.08 6.65
C ALA A 173 12.22 2.75 7.78
N VAL A 174 12.07 3.65 8.76
CA VAL A 174 11.03 3.54 9.81
C VAL A 174 9.63 3.49 9.19
N THR A 175 9.38 4.37 8.21
CA THR A 175 8.15 4.36 7.42
C THR A 175 7.91 3.02 6.74
N GLY A 176 8.95 2.44 6.10
CA GLY A 176 8.84 1.16 5.41
C GLY A 176 8.46 0.01 6.33
N VAL A 177 9.04 -0.05 7.53
CA VAL A 177 8.72 -1.06 8.54
C VAL A 177 7.28 -0.92 9.04
N ALA A 178 6.89 0.28 9.49
CA ALA A 178 5.53 0.52 9.98
C ALA A 178 4.48 0.37 8.86
N GLY A 179 4.78 0.88 7.66
CA GLY A 179 3.93 0.75 6.47
C GLY A 179 3.74 -0.72 6.05
N GLY A 180 4.81 -1.51 6.05
CA GLY A 180 4.74 -2.94 5.73
C GLY A 180 3.89 -3.74 6.74
N ALA A 181 4.11 -3.50 8.04
CA ALA A 181 3.34 -4.17 9.09
C ALA A 181 1.85 -3.79 9.07
N THR A 182 1.55 -2.49 8.91
CA THR A 182 0.16 -2.04 8.80
C THR A 182 -0.52 -2.54 7.54
N ARG A 183 0.18 -2.58 6.40
CA ARG A 183 -0.32 -3.19 5.17
C ARG A 183 -0.67 -4.65 5.39
N ALA A 184 0.22 -5.45 5.98
CA ALA A 184 -0.05 -6.85 6.28
C ALA A 184 -1.31 -7.03 7.15
N ALA A 185 -1.47 -6.21 8.20
CA ALA A 185 -2.66 -6.22 9.04
C ALA A 185 -3.94 -5.85 8.25
N LEU A 186 -3.86 -4.90 7.32
CA LEU A 186 -4.98 -4.51 6.46
C LEU A 186 -5.34 -5.58 5.43
N THR A 187 -4.36 -6.22 4.80
CA THR A 187 -4.59 -7.35 3.89
C THR A 187 -5.34 -8.48 4.61
N GLN A 188 -4.98 -8.76 5.87
CA GLN A 188 -5.73 -9.71 6.70
C GLN A 188 -7.13 -9.23 7.03
N HIS A 189 -7.30 -7.96 7.40
CA HIS A 189 -8.62 -7.36 7.63
C HIS A 189 -9.53 -7.44 6.40
N PHE A 190 -8.99 -7.21 5.20
CA PHE A 190 -9.76 -7.27 3.96
C PHE A 190 -10.16 -8.69 3.56
N SER A 191 -9.47 -9.72 4.05
CA SER A 191 -9.74 -11.12 3.73
C SER A 191 -11.03 -11.62 4.39
N ARG A 192 -12.02 -12.04 3.58
CA ARG A 192 -13.25 -12.68 4.08
C ARG A 192 -13.30 -14.19 3.83
N ALA A 193 -12.47 -14.71 2.94
CA ALA A 193 -12.53 -16.10 2.49
C ALA A 193 -11.14 -16.75 2.45
N ASP A 194 -10.30 -16.45 3.44
CA ASP A 194 -8.89 -16.89 3.50
C ASP A 194 -8.09 -16.56 2.22
N ASN A 195 -8.40 -15.41 1.63
CA ASN A 195 -7.92 -14.94 0.33
C ASN A 195 -6.87 -13.83 0.46
N ALA A 196 -6.19 -13.73 1.60
CA ALA A 196 -5.19 -12.68 1.87
C ALA A 196 -4.04 -12.66 0.84
N GLY A 197 -3.63 -13.82 0.33
CA GLY A 197 -2.62 -13.92 -0.72
C GLY A 197 -3.07 -13.29 -2.04
N ASP A 198 -4.33 -13.52 -2.44
CA ASP A 198 -4.89 -12.91 -3.64
C ASP A 198 -5.06 -11.40 -3.46
N ILE A 199 -5.60 -10.95 -2.31
CA ILE A 199 -5.68 -9.52 -1.97
C ILE A 199 -4.30 -8.86 -2.08
N SER A 200 -3.28 -9.44 -1.44
CA SER A 200 -1.91 -8.90 -1.50
C SER A 200 -1.38 -8.82 -2.94
N ALA A 201 -1.70 -9.80 -3.79
CA ALA A 201 -1.29 -9.78 -5.19
C ALA A 201 -2.01 -8.66 -5.98
N LYS A 202 -3.32 -8.47 -5.77
CA LYS A 202 -4.09 -7.41 -6.44
C LYS A 202 -3.71 -6.01 -5.97
N GLU A 203 -3.49 -5.85 -4.66
CA GLU A 203 -2.95 -4.61 -4.09
C GLU A 203 -1.58 -4.30 -4.71
N GLY A 204 -0.71 -5.30 -4.86
CA GLY A 204 0.56 -5.15 -5.56
C GLY A 204 0.42 -4.69 -7.03
N SER A 205 -0.56 -5.22 -7.76
CA SER A 205 -0.89 -4.75 -9.12
C SER A 205 -1.39 -3.30 -9.13
N GLN A 206 -2.27 -2.93 -8.20
CA GLN A 206 -2.79 -1.56 -8.07
C GLN A 206 -1.67 -0.55 -7.74
N GLU A 207 -0.78 -0.90 -6.80
CA GLU A 207 0.39 -0.10 -6.45
C GLU A 207 1.35 0.02 -7.64
N THR A 208 1.58 -1.06 -8.38
CA THR A 208 2.45 -1.04 -9.57
C THR A 208 1.86 -0.12 -10.65
N ALA A 209 0.56 -0.20 -10.94
CA ALA A 209 -0.07 0.69 -11.91
C ALA A 209 0.03 2.16 -11.48
N THR A 210 -0.20 2.43 -10.19
CA THR A 210 -0.03 3.77 -9.60
C THR A 210 1.40 4.27 -9.72
N THR A 211 2.38 3.40 -9.47
CA THR A 211 3.81 3.67 -9.65
C THR A 211 4.11 4.09 -11.08
N LEU A 212 3.64 3.34 -12.08
CA LEU A 212 3.88 3.64 -13.49
C LEU A 212 3.34 5.03 -13.88
N ILE A 213 2.14 5.36 -13.43
CA ILE A 213 1.55 6.68 -13.64
C ILE A 213 2.41 7.76 -12.94
N GLY A 214 2.78 7.53 -11.69
CA GLY A 214 3.62 8.45 -10.92
C GLY A 214 5.01 8.68 -11.54
N MET A 215 5.61 7.63 -12.12
CA MET A 215 6.88 7.72 -12.83
C MET A 215 6.79 8.62 -14.06
N ILE A 216 5.74 8.45 -14.87
CA ILE A 216 5.52 9.27 -16.07
C ILE A 216 5.30 10.73 -15.66
N LEU A 217 4.42 10.98 -14.69
CA LEU A 217 4.13 12.34 -14.21
C LEU A 217 5.35 13.01 -13.57
N GLY A 218 6.09 12.28 -12.73
CA GLY A 218 7.28 12.79 -12.07
C GLY A 218 8.41 13.11 -13.04
N MET A 219 8.64 12.26 -14.03
CA MET A 219 9.63 12.52 -15.08
C MET A 219 9.22 13.72 -15.95
N ALA A 220 7.96 13.78 -16.38
CA ALA A 220 7.45 14.89 -17.16
C ALA A 220 7.58 16.23 -16.41
N PHE A 221 7.28 16.23 -15.10
CA PHE A 221 7.47 17.40 -14.25
C PHE A 221 8.95 17.82 -14.14
N LEU A 222 9.85 16.86 -13.88
CA LEU A 222 11.28 17.14 -13.78
C LEU A 222 11.83 17.72 -15.09
N GLN A 223 11.47 17.16 -16.25
CA GLN A 223 11.91 17.71 -17.54
C GLN A 223 11.38 19.14 -17.79
N ALA A 224 10.17 19.45 -17.34
CA ALA A 224 9.56 20.75 -17.57
C ALA A 224 10.02 21.83 -16.58
N ALA A 225 10.39 21.47 -15.35
CA ALA A 225 10.50 22.42 -14.25
C ALA A 225 11.63 22.16 -13.25
N SER A 226 12.56 21.22 -13.51
CA SER A 226 13.68 20.94 -12.58
C SER A 226 14.54 22.16 -12.27
N ASP A 227 14.67 23.08 -13.23
CA ASP A 227 15.53 24.26 -13.12
C ASP A 227 14.89 25.39 -12.30
N SER A 228 13.63 25.23 -11.86
CA SER A 228 12.92 26.19 -11.02
C SER A 228 12.76 25.65 -9.60
N PRO A 229 13.62 26.06 -8.63
CA PRO A 229 13.49 25.65 -7.24
C PRO A 229 12.13 25.97 -6.65
N VAL A 230 11.54 27.12 -7.03
CA VAL A 230 10.21 27.53 -6.56
C VAL A 230 9.14 26.54 -7.02
N ALA A 231 9.16 26.13 -8.29
CA ALA A 231 8.20 25.15 -8.81
C ALA A 231 8.37 23.78 -8.14
N VAL A 232 9.62 23.33 -7.97
CA VAL A 232 9.97 22.08 -7.29
C VAL A 232 9.43 22.05 -5.86
N TRP A 233 9.68 23.08 -5.07
CA TRP A 233 9.17 23.19 -3.70
C TRP A 233 7.65 23.34 -3.64
N ALA A 234 7.05 24.12 -4.53
CA ALA A 234 5.61 24.30 -4.58
C ALA A 234 4.88 22.99 -4.87
N VAL A 235 5.33 22.23 -5.89
CA VAL A 235 4.75 20.91 -6.22
C VAL A 235 5.02 19.91 -5.11
N PHE A 236 6.22 19.90 -4.53
CA PHE A 236 6.53 19.04 -3.39
C PHE A 236 5.59 19.27 -2.21
N LEU A 237 5.36 20.54 -1.82
CA LEU A 237 4.49 20.90 -0.70
C LEU A 237 3.02 20.59 -1.00
N LEU A 238 2.54 20.88 -2.22
CA LEU A 238 1.20 20.54 -2.66
C LEU A 238 0.94 19.03 -2.58
N LEU A 239 1.85 18.23 -3.13
CA LEU A 239 1.75 16.77 -3.09
C LEU A 239 1.89 16.22 -1.67
N THR A 240 2.66 16.88 -0.81
CA THR A 240 2.76 16.50 0.61
C THR A 240 1.45 16.73 1.34
N PHE A 241 0.80 17.87 1.10
CA PHE A 241 -0.54 18.14 1.63
C PHE A 241 -1.56 17.10 1.13
N LEU A 242 -1.57 16.84 -0.18
CA LEU A 242 -2.48 15.86 -0.78
C LEU A 242 -2.21 14.44 -0.26
N HIS A 243 -0.96 14.06 -0.08
CA HIS A 243 -0.55 12.78 0.50
C HIS A 243 -1.11 12.58 1.91
N ILE A 244 -0.92 13.57 2.80
CA ILE A 244 -1.43 13.52 4.18
C ILE A 244 -2.96 13.45 4.17
N TYR A 245 -3.60 14.30 3.36
CA TYR A 245 -5.05 14.31 3.24
C TYR A 245 -5.59 12.95 2.76
N ALA A 246 -4.98 12.38 1.72
CA ALA A 246 -5.36 11.07 1.19
C ALA A 246 -5.21 9.97 2.24
N ASN A 247 -4.11 9.95 3.01
CA ASN A 247 -3.93 8.96 4.08
C ASN A 247 -4.98 9.09 5.19
N VAL A 248 -5.30 10.32 5.61
CA VAL A 248 -6.39 10.56 6.58
C VAL A 248 -7.72 10.06 6.05
N ARG A 249 -8.01 10.26 4.76
CA ARG A 249 -9.23 9.74 4.12
C ARG A 249 -9.23 8.21 4.02
N ALA A 250 -8.10 7.58 3.69
CA ALA A 250 -7.93 6.13 3.67
C ALA A 250 -8.20 5.53 5.05
N VAL A 251 -7.56 6.08 6.10
CA VAL A 251 -7.72 5.62 7.49
C VAL A 251 -9.15 5.81 8.01
N ARG A 252 -9.85 6.85 7.56
CA ARG A 252 -11.27 7.08 7.86
C ARG A 252 -12.20 6.12 7.13
N ALA A 253 -11.83 5.62 5.94
CA ALA A 253 -12.62 4.64 5.22
C ALA A 253 -12.60 3.26 5.92
N LEU A 254 -11.50 2.93 6.60
CA LEU A 254 -11.33 1.64 7.28
C LEU A 254 -12.31 1.41 8.43
N GLN A 255 -12.93 0.23 8.46
CA GLN A 255 -13.85 -0.27 9.46
C GLN A 255 -13.25 -1.47 10.20
N LEU A 256 -12.06 -1.28 10.78
CA LEU A 256 -11.35 -2.35 11.50
C LEU A 256 -12.22 -2.95 12.60
N THR A 257 -12.41 -4.26 12.56
CA THR A 257 -13.17 -5.05 13.54
C THR A 257 -12.31 -5.51 14.72
N SER A 258 -10.98 -5.38 14.63
CA SER A 258 -10.07 -5.70 15.73
C SER A 258 -10.23 -4.77 16.93
N LEU A 259 -10.22 -5.36 18.12
CA LEU A 259 -10.20 -4.65 19.39
C LEU A 259 -8.76 -4.36 19.79
N ASN A 260 -8.38 -3.08 19.82
CA ASN A 260 -7.17 -2.64 20.51
C ASN A 260 -7.47 -2.33 21.99
N CYS A 261 -6.44 -2.18 22.83
CA CYS A 261 -6.63 -1.99 24.28
C CYS A 261 -7.56 -0.81 24.61
N SER A 262 -7.49 0.28 23.85
CA SER A 262 -8.37 1.44 24.05
C SER A 262 -9.83 1.14 23.72
N ARG A 263 -10.11 0.41 22.62
CA ARG A 263 -11.46 -0.03 22.25
C ARG A 263 -12.03 -1.03 23.26
N LEU A 264 -11.18 -1.94 23.74
CA LEU A 264 -11.55 -2.90 24.78
C LEU A 264 -11.90 -2.19 26.10
N ASP A 265 -11.11 -1.21 26.53
CA ASP A 265 -11.38 -0.41 27.72
C ASP A 265 -12.71 0.37 27.63
N ILE A 266 -13.02 0.94 26.46
CA ILE A 266 -14.32 1.59 26.22
C ILE A 266 -15.48 0.58 26.32
N LEU A 267 -15.34 -0.60 25.70
CA LEU A 267 -16.36 -1.66 25.78
C LEU A 267 -16.57 -2.15 27.22
N LEU A 268 -15.49 -2.35 27.98
CA LEU A 268 -15.55 -2.78 29.38
C LEU A 268 -16.16 -1.71 30.29
N LYS A 269 -15.88 -0.43 30.05
CA LYS A 269 -16.53 0.68 30.78
C LYS A 269 -18.02 0.76 30.47
N HIS A 270 -18.41 0.54 29.22
CA HIS A 270 -19.81 0.54 28.81
C HIS A 270 -20.58 -0.68 29.36
N SER A 271 -19.95 -1.87 29.40
CA SER A 271 -20.56 -3.08 29.97
C SER A 271 -20.56 -3.11 31.50
N SER A 272 -19.69 -2.33 32.16
CA SER A 272 -19.75 -2.13 33.61
C SER A 272 -20.85 -1.14 34.01
N ALA A 273 -21.12 -0.13 33.16
CA ALA A 273 -22.19 0.85 33.36
C ALA A 273 -23.59 0.33 33.00
N SER A 274 -23.69 -0.51 31.97
CA SER A 274 -24.91 -1.23 31.58
C SER A 274 -24.84 -2.64 32.14
N LYS A 275 -25.66 -3.04 33.13
CA LYS A 275 -25.72 -4.43 33.65
C LYS A 275 -26.29 -5.43 32.62
N VAL A 276 -25.82 -5.38 31.38
CA VAL A 276 -26.21 -6.23 30.27
C VAL A 276 -24.96 -7.00 29.86
N THR A 277 -25.06 -8.33 29.98
CA THR A 277 -24.06 -9.26 29.42
C THR A 277 -23.85 -8.94 27.94
N PRO A 278 -22.63 -8.70 27.48
CA PRO A 278 -22.38 -8.33 26.09
C PRO A 278 -22.77 -9.50 25.17
N ASP A 279 -23.72 -9.25 24.28
CA ASP A 279 -23.95 -10.07 23.09
C ASP A 279 -22.71 -9.92 22.18
N PRO A 280 -22.08 -11.02 21.72
CA PRO A 280 -20.90 -10.97 20.85
C PRO A 280 -21.16 -10.42 19.43
N SER A 281 -22.37 -9.93 19.14
CA SER A 281 -22.68 -9.32 17.85
C SER A 281 -22.02 -7.92 17.69
N PRO A 282 -21.38 -7.64 16.54
CA PRO A 282 -20.56 -6.45 16.36
C PRO A 282 -21.44 -5.19 16.20
N GLN A 283 -21.63 -4.43 17.28
CA GLN A 283 -22.11 -3.06 17.18
C GLN A 283 -20.93 -2.10 16.98
N ILE A 284 -20.83 -1.63 15.74
CA ILE A 284 -19.87 -0.64 15.26
C ILE A 284 -20.10 0.68 15.99
N CYS A 285 -19.07 1.25 16.61
CA CYS A 285 -19.07 2.63 17.09
C CYS A 285 -17.86 3.37 16.48
N PHE A 286 -18.13 4.59 15.98
CA PHE A 286 -17.22 5.43 15.17
C PHE A 286 -15.90 5.78 15.86
#